data_AF-A0A921P0Q0-F1
#
_entry.id   AF-A0A921P0Q0-F1
#
_cell.length_a   1.000
_cell.length_b   1.000
_cell.length_c   1.000
_cell.angle_alpha   90.00
_cell.angle_beta   90.00
_cell.angle_gamma   90.00
#
_symmetry.space_group_name_H-M   'P 1'
#
loop_
_entity.id
_entity.type
_entity.pdbx_description
1 polymer ?
#
loop_
_entity_poly.entity_id
_entity_poly.type
_entity_poly.pdbx_seq_one_letter_code
_entity_poly.pdbx_strand_id
1 'polypeptide(L)'
;MSSWIIGSGLAVLACAASLLYLWLVRRNRAEMEAGLKALAGLRWREFSALAAQAMQQRGLRDDGRPASERGDTTRMLMVDADQTRWLVACKHGLAYRIGVANIEELAAEMHLVGAQRGILLTEGRAERDALAAAESLGIELVDGPRLWPLLRPFLGTTAEQIVGAAQAEAKRHSLIAALGSLALGLAVAALLPQLSGTGGNAAAPAPPPTAATAAATPPAGATAQAAGAEADQAIVDDPDEATLQRHQADIVRQLSRQPGITRAYWLTRATLVVDRVGADTIVWPLICAELERYPALRTVRVQLNPRPGYEEPVRWRQCRTL
;
A
#
# COMPACT_ATOMS: atom_id res chain seq x y z
N MET A 1 7.53 46.09 -14.24
CA MET A 1 6.52 46.01 -13.15
C MET A 1 5.44 44.95 -13.41
N SER A 2 5.10 44.62 -14.66
CA SER A 2 4.09 43.61 -15.04
C SER A 2 4.50 42.14 -14.79
N SER A 3 5.79 41.80 -14.92
CA SER A 3 6.27 40.41 -14.77
C SER A 3 6.13 39.84 -13.35
N TRP A 4 6.23 40.67 -12.31
CA TRP A 4 6.15 40.23 -10.92
C TRP A 4 4.70 39.91 -10.48
N ILE A 5 3.72 40.63 -11.05
CA ILE A 5 2.29 40.39 -10.82
C ILE A 5 1.85 39.09 -11.51
N ILE A 6 2.35 38.85 -12.73
CA ILE A 6 2.06 37.61 -13.47
C ILE A 6 2.68 36.40 -12.75
N GLY A 7 3.93 36.52 -12.28
CA GLY A 7 4.62 35.45 -11.55
C GLY A 7 3.95 35.11 -10.21
N SER A 8 3.59 36.13 -9.42
CA SER A 8 2.89 35.92 -8.14
C SER A 8 1.47 35.39 -8.33
N GLY A 9 0.74 35.88 -9.35
CA GLY A 9 -0.58 35.35 -9.71
C GLY A 9 -0.55 33.87 -10.11
N LEU A 10 0.43 33.45 -10.92
CA LEU A 10 0.59 32.06 -11.33
C LEU A 10 0.95 31.14 -10.14
N ALA A 11 1.80 31.63 -9.23
CA ALA A 11 2.19 30.89 -8.03
C ALA A 11 1.00 30.68 -7.07
N VAL A 12 0.18 31.71 -6.86
CA VAL A 12 -1.05 31.61 -6.05
C VAL A 12 -2.05 30.64 -6.69
N LEU A 13 -2.24 30.70 -8.01
CA LEU A 13 -3.10 29.75 -8.73
C LEU A 13 -2.61 28.30 -8.61
N ALA A 14 -1.31 28.06 -8.77
CA ALA A 14 -0.73 26.72 -8.65
C ALA A 14 -0.84 26.19 -7.21
N CYS A 15 -0.64 27.05 -6.21
CA CYS A 15 -0.83 26.70 -4.80
C CYS A 15 -2.29 26.37 -4.49
N ALA A 16 -3.23 27.21 -4.94
CA ALA A 16 -4.66 26.97 -4.77
C ALA A 16 -5.10 25.66 -5.46
N ALA A 17 -4.65 25.40 -6.68
CA ALA A 17 -4.92 24.17 -7.41
C ALA A 17 -4.34 22.94 -6.69
N SER A 18 -3.14 23.06 -6.13
CA SER A 18 -2.49 21.98 -5.36
C SER A 18 -3.24 21.66 -4.07
N LEU A 19 -3.64 22.70 -3.32
CA LEU A 19 -4.45 22.53 -2.10
C LEU A 19 -5.82 21.91 -2.43
N LEU A 20 -6.45 22.37 -3.50
CA LEU A 20 -7.73 21.83 -3.97
C LEU A 20 -7.60 20.35 -4.38
N TYR A 21 -6.56 20.00 -5.12
CA TYR A 21 -6.27 18.61 -5.51
C TYR A 21 -5.98 17.72 -4.30
N LEU A 22 -5.16 18.18 -3.36
CA LEU A 22 -4.86 17.45 -2.14
C LEU A 22 -6.13 17.24 -1.30
N TRP A 23 -6.97 18.26 -1.20
CA TRP A 23 -8.18 18.22 -0.39
C TRP A 23 -9.31 17.39 -1.01
N LEU A 24 -9.56 17.50 -2.32
CA LEU A 24 -10.62 16.75 -3.00
C LEU A 24 -10.21 15.32 -3.36
N VAL A 25 -9.04 15.15 -3.96
CA VAL A 25 -8.65 13.88 -4.58
C VAL A 25 -7.82 13.04 -3.62
N ARG A 26 -6.74 13.61 -3.08
CA ARG A 26 -5.81 12.84 -2.24
C ARG A 26 -6.46 12.44 -0.91
N ARG A 27 -7.26 13.32 -0.30
CA ARG A 27 -8.02 13.01 0.92
C ARG A 27 -8.97 11.84 0.71
N ASN A 28 -9.82 11.90 -0.33
CA ASN A 28 -10.81 10.85 -0.58
C ASN A 28 -10.14 9.51 -0.90
N ARG A 29 -9.03 9.52 -1.66
CA ARG A 29 -8.25 8.30 -1.93
C ARG A 29 -7.63 7.73 -0.67
N ALA A 30 -7.02 8.56 0.18
CA ALA A 30 -6.42 8.12 1.43
C ALA A 30 -7.46 7.56 2.40
N GLU A 31 -8.64 8.19 2.47
CA GLU A 31 -9.77 7.71 3.26
C GLU A 31 -10.28 6.34 2.77
N MET A 32 -10.46 6.20 1.46
CA MET A 32 -10.87 4.94 0.85
C MET A 32 -9.84 3.83 1.05
N GLU A 33 -8.55 4.12 0.86
CA GLU A 33 -7.47 3.14 1.08
C GLU A 33 -7.38 2.71 2.55
N ALA A 34 -7.50 3.64 3.49
CA ALA A 34 -7.55 3.32 4.92
C ALA A 34 -8.79 2.50 5.27
N GLY A 35 -9.94 2.85 4.71
CA GLY A 35 -11.19 2.14 4.91
C GLY A 35 -11.16 0.71 4.37
N LEU A 36 -10.61 0.51 3.17
CA LEU A 36 -10.43 -0.82 2.58
C LEU A 36 -9.43 -1.67 3.38
N LYS A 37 -8.36 -1.06 3.94
CA LYS A 37 -7.46 -1.76 4.87
C LYS A 37 -8.16 -2.17 6.16
N ALA A 38 -9.01 -1.30 6.71
CA ALA A 38 -9.80 -1.63 7.89
C ALA A 38 -10.76 -2.80 7.61
N LEU A 39 -11.45 -2.77 6.46
CA LEU A 39 -12.31 -3.88 6.00
C LEU A 39 -11.52 -5.18 5.85
N ALA A 40 -10.35 -5.14 5.20
CA ALA A 40 -9.49 -6.30 5.01
C ALA A 40 -8.84 -6.83 6.30
N GLY A 41 -8.85 -6.05 7.39
CA GLY A 41 -8.40 -6.48 8.71
C GLY A 41 -9.48 -7.20 9.53
N LEU A 42 -10.75 -7.15 9.09
CA LEU A 42 -11.84 -7.87 9.74
C LEU A 42 -11.71 -9.37 9.51
N ARG A 43 -12.30 -10.17 10.41
CA ARG A 43 -12.47 -11.59 10.13
C ARG A 43 -13.48 -11.76 8.99
N TRP A 44 -13.32 -12.81 8.18
CA TRP A 44 -14.25 -13.17 7.11
C TRP A 44 -15.74 -13.06 7.52
N ARG A 45 -16.09 -13.63 8.68
CA ARG A 45 -17.46 -13.65 9.21
C ARG A 45 -18.00 -12.25 9.53
N GLU A 46 -17.14 -11.34 9.99
CA GLU A 46 -17.51 -9.96 10.30
C GLU A 46 -17.75 -9.18 9.01
N PHE A 47 -16.87 -9.37 8.02
CA PHE A 47 -17.04 -8.80 6.69
C PHE A 47 -18.33 -9.27 6.01
N SER A 48 -18.59 -10.58 5.99
CA SER A 48 -19.80 -11.13 5.38
C SER A 48 -21.07 -10.66 6.08
N ALA A 49 -21.04 -10.49 7.42
CA ALA A 49 -22.16 -9.94 8.18
C ALA A 49 -22.44 -8.47 7.83
N LEU A 50 -21.40 -7.64 7.69
CA LEU A 50 -21.54 -6.25 7.25
C LEU A 50 -22.08 -6.18 5.81
N ALA A 51 -21.60 -7.02 4.92
CA ALA A 51 -22.11 -7.13 3.56
C ALA A 51 -23.60 -7.52 3.55
N ALA A 52 -23.99 -8.51 4.34
CA ALA A 52 -25.39 -8.92 4.50
C ALA A 52 -26.26 -7.75 5.00
N GLN A 53 -25.80 -7.03 6.02
CA GLN A 53 -26.52 -5.87 6.56
C GLN A 53 -26.67 -4.75 5.53
N ALA A 54 -25.62 -4.49 4.73
CA ALA A 54 -25.68 -3.54 3.64
C ALA A 54 -26.68 -3.96 2.55
N MET A 55 -26.75 -5.25 2.23
CA MET A 55 -27.75 -5.79 1.29
C MET A 55 -29.17 -5.68 1.86
N GLN A 56 -29.34 -5.89 3.16
CA GLN A 56 -30.62 -5.69 3.85
C GLN A 56 -31.11 -4.25 3.77
N GLN A 57 -30.22 -3.27 3.92
CA GLN A 57 -30.56 -1.86 3.69
C GLN A 57 -30.91 -1.54 2.24
N ARG A 58 -30.43 -2.34 1.28
CA ARG A 58 -30.84 -2.26 -0.14
C ARG A 58 -32.18 -2.96 -0.43
N GLY A 59 -32.84 -3.51 0.58
CA GLY A 59 -34.13 -4.19 0.44
C GLY A 59 -34.05 -5.69 0.22
N LEU A 60 -32.85 -6.29 0.22
CA LEU A 60 -32.66 -7.73 0.07
C LEU A 60 -32.82 -8.42 1.43
N ARG A 61 -33.65 -9.45 1.51
CA ARG A 61 -33.86 -10.22 2.75
C ARG A 61 -33.33 -11.64 2.60
N ASP A 62 -32.99 -12.30 3.70
CA ASP A 62 -32.64 -13.72 3.65
C ASP A 62 -33.78 -14.53 3.04
N ASP A 63 -33.46 -15.58 2.27
CA ASP A 63 -34.43 -16.47 1.61
C ASP A 63 -35.26 -17.33 2.59
N GLY A 64 -35.09 -17.14 3.90
CA GLY A 64 -35.81 -17.82 4.96
C GLY A 64 -35.34 -19.25 5.25
N ARG A 65 -34.30 -19.76 4.58
CA ARG A 65 -33.78 -21.10 4.84
C ARG A 65 -33.02 -21.16 6.18
N PRO A 66 -33.16 -22.26 6.94
CA PRO A 66 -32.45 -22.43 8.19
C PRO A 66 -30.93 -22.44 7.95
N ALA A 67 -30.16 -21.93 8.92
CA ALA A 67 -28.71 -21.81 8.79
C ALA A 67 -27.98 -23.15 8.56
N SER A 68 -28.61 -24.28 8.90
CA SER A 68 -28.12 -25.63 8.65
C SER A 68 -28.22 -26.08 7.19
N GLU A 69 -29.07 -25.45 6.39
CA GLU A 69 -29.26 -25.73 4.95
C GLU A 69 -28.54 -24.71 4.06
N ARG A 70 -28.05 -23.61 4.65
CA ARG A 70 -27.11 -22.72 3.98
C ARG A 70 -25.82 -23.52 3.79
N GLY A 71 -25.49 -23.80 2.53
CA GLY A 71 -24.23 -24.43 2.12
C GLY A 71 -23.02 -23.57 2.47
N ASP A 72 -21.98 -23.61 1.63
CA ASP A 72 -20.73 -22.85 1.83
C ASP A 72 -20.96 -21.43 2.40
N THR A 73 -20.36 -21.16 3.57
CA THR A 73 -20.52 -19.90 4.35
C THR A 73 -20.03 -18.66 3.59
N THR A 74 -19.46 -18.86 2.40
CA THR A 74 -18.97 -17.82 1.52
C THR A 74 -20.08 -17.07 0.78
N ARG A 75 -21.28 -17.67 0.67
CA ARG A 75 -22.37 -17.20 -0.20
C ARG A 75 -23.68 -17.07 0.54
N MET A 76 -24.45 -16.04 0.19
CA MET A 76 -25.71 -15.70 0.82
C MET A 76 -26.80 -15.64 -0.24
N LEU A 77 -27.85 -16.44 -0.07
CA LEU A 77 -29.02 -16.40 -0.94
C LEU A 77 -30.05 -15.45 -0.31
N MET A 78 -30.44 -14.43 -1.08
CA MET A 78 -31.34 -13.37 -0.64
C MET A 78 -32.48 -13.18 -1.63
N VAL A 79 -33.54 -12.50 -1.20
CA VAL A 79 -34.73 -12.20 -1.99
C VAL A 79 -35.08 -10.72 -1.93
N ASP A 80 -35.51 -10.21 -3.07
CA ASP A 80 -36.07 -8.87 -3.27
C ASP A 80 -37.53 -8.79 -2.76
N ALA A 81 -38.09 -7.58 -2.64
CA ALA A 81 -39.52 -7.35 -2.56
C ALA A 81 -40.31 -8.05 -3.69
N ASP A 82 -39.77 -8.10 -4.92
CA ASP A 82 -40.38 -8.77 -6.07
C ASP A 82 -40.19 -10.31 -6.06
N GLN A 83 -39.72 -10.89 -4.95
CA GLN A 83 -39.39 -12.32 -4.81
C GLN A 83 -38.31 -12.83 -5.80
N THR A 84 -37.57 -11.90 -6.41
CA THR A 84 -36.41 -12.22 -7.24
C THR A 84 -35.30 -12.76 -6.34
N ARG A 85 -34.72 -13.91 -6.69
CA ARG A 85 -33.61 -14.52 -5.95
C ARG A 85 -32.27 -13.95 -6.37
N TRP A 86 -31.50 -13.52 -5.38
CA TRP A 86 -30.18 -12.91 -5.51
C TRP A 86 -29.13 -13.79 -4.83
N LEU A 87 -28.07 -14.14 -5.56
CA LEU A 87 -26.89 -14.78 -4.98
C LEU A 87 -25.84 -13.72 -4.65
N VAL A 88 -25.58 -13.50 -3.37
CA VAL A 88 -24.57 -12.55 -2.89
C VAL A 88 -23.33 -13.33 -2.50
N ALA A 89 -22.23 -13.08 -3.21
CA ALA A 89 -20.92 -13.66 -2.94
C ALA A 89 -19.94 -12.59 -2.47
N CYS A 90 -19.09 -12.95 -1.53
CA CYS A 90 -18.06 -12.08 -1.00
C CYS A 90 -16.68 -12.68 -1.35
N LYS A 91 -15.70 -11.84 -1.68
CA LYS A 91 -14.29 -12.23 -1.87
C LYS A 91 -13.42 -11.27 -1.06
N HIS A 92 -12.96 -11.76 0.08
CA HIS A 92 -12.32 -10.94 1.11
C HIS A 92 -10.81 -10.86 0.93
N GLY A 93 -10.31 -9.64 0.76
CA GLY A 93 -8.89 -9.33 0.76
C GLY A 93 -8.48 -8.37 -0.36
N LEU A 94 -7.56 -7.46 -0.04
CA LEU A 94 -7.09 -6.42 -0.97
C LEU A 94 -6.33 -6.94 -2.20
N ALA A 95 -5.78 -8.15 -2.10
CA ALA A 95 -4.98 -8.75 -3.18
C ALA A 95 -5.83 -9.40 -4.28
N TYR A 96 -7.15 -9.55 -4.05
CA TYR A 96 -8.02 -10.17 -5.04
C TYR A 96 -8.09 -9.33 -6.32
N ARG A 97 -7.95 -10.02 -7.44
CA ARG A 97 -8.25 -9.51 -8.77
C ARG A 97 -9.37 -10.34 -9.36
N ILE A 98 -10.51 -9.69 -9.61
CA ILE A 98 -11.68 -10.36 -10.16
C ILE A 98 -11.60 -10.32 -11.67
N GLY A 99 -11.38 -11.49 -12.27
CA GLY A 99 -11.40 -11.71 -13.71
C GLY A 99 -12.72 -12.30 -14.18
N VAL A 100 -12.84 -12.51 -15.50
CA VAL A 100 -14.03 -13.09 -16.14
C VAL A 100 -14.38 -14.47 -15.58
N ALA A 101 -13.37 -15.31 -15.32
CA ALA A 101 -13.58 -16.65 -14.76
C ALA A 101 -14.32 -16.65 -13.42
N ASN A 102 -14.07 -15.65 -12.55
CA ASN A 102 -14.78 -15.53 -11.27
C ASN A 102 -16.26 -15.16 -11.44
N ILE A 103 -16.57 -14.42 -12.51
CA ILE A 103 -17.94 -14.03 -12.84
C ILE A 103 -18.69 -15.22 -13.42
N GLU A 104 -18.07 -15.98 -14.32
CA GLU A 104 -18.64 -17.20 -14.89
C GLU A 104 -18.89 -18.27 -13.82
N GLU A 105 -17.97 -18.42 -12.87
CA GLU A 105 -18.12 -19.28 -11.69
C GLU A 105 -19.38 -18.88 -10.89
N LEU A 106 -19.53 -17.59 -10.58
CA LEU A 106 -20.69 -17.10 -9.86
C LEU A 106 -21.99 -17.26 -10.67
N ALA A 107 -21.95 -17.06 -11.99
CA ALA A 107 -23.11 -17.25 -12.86
C ALA A 107 -23.55 -18.72 -12.91
N ALA A 108 -22.60 -19.66 -12.97
CA ALA A 108 -22.89 -21.09 -12.90
C ALA A 108 -23.56 -21.44 -11.56
N GLU A 109 -23.08 -20.89 -10.46
CA GLU A 109 -23.69 -21.09 -9.13
C GLU A 109 -25.07 -20.48 -9.02
N MET A 110 -25.29 -19.28 -9.57
CA MET A 110 -26.61 -18.67 -9.67
C MET A 110 -27.60 -19.62 -10.35
N HIS A 111 -27.19 -20.27 -11.43
CA HIS A 111 -28.02 -21.25 -12.12
C HIS A 111 -28.34 -22.46 -11.24
N LEU A 112 -27.35 -22.99 -10.50
CA LEU A 112 -27.53 -24.14 -9.61
C LEU A 112 -28.51 -23.87 -8.46
N VAL A 113 -28.49 -22.66 -7.89
CA VAL A 113 -29.36 -22.29 -6.77
C VAL A 113 -30.67 -21.62 -7.21
N GLY A 114 -30.86 -21.44 -8.52
CA GLY A 114 -32.01 -20.76 -9.10
C GLY A 114 -32.08 -19.27 -8.76
N ALA A 115 -30.94 -18.62 -8.58
CA ALA A 115 -30.85 -17.17 -8.46
C ALA A 115 -30.88 -16.52 -9.85
N GLN A 116 -31.70 -15.48 -10.01
CA GLN A 116 -31.84 -14.76 -11.28
C GLN A 116 -30.83 -13.63 -11.40
N ARG A 117 -30.32 -13.13 -10.27
CA ARG A 117 -29.35 -12.04 -10.19
C ARG A 117 -28.24 -12.38 -9.22
N GLY A 118 -27.07 -11.77 -9.41
CA GLY A 118 -25.91 -11.96 -8.55
C GLY A 118 -25.34 -10.64 -8.04
N ILE A 119 -24.68 -10.67 -6.89
CA ILE A 119 -23.84 -9.57 -6.41
C ILE A 119 -22.50 -10.16 -5.97
N LEU A 120 -21.40 -9.63 -6.48
CA LEU A 120 -20.05 -10.00 -6.06
C LEU A 120 -19.39 -8.80 -5.37
N LEU A 121 -19.08 -8.93 -4.07
CA LEU A 121 -18.41 -7.89 -3.30
C LEU A 121 -16.95 -8.26 -3.07
N THR A 122 -16.04 -7.31 -3.29
CA THR A 122 -14.61 -7.48 -3.00
C THR A 122 -13.92 -6.18 -2.59
N GLU A 123 -13.00 -6.24 -1.63
CA GLU A 123 -12.10 -5.11 -1.32
C GLU A 123 -11.01 -4.95 -2.38
N GLY A 124 -10.81 -5.97 -3.21
CA GLY A 124 -9.85 -6.01 -4.30
C GLY A 124 -10.28 -5.17 -5.51
N ARG A 125 -9.70 -5.49 -6.66
CA ARG A 125 -9.95 -4.79 -7.93
C ARG A 125 -10.61 -5.70 -8.94
N ALA A 126 -11.59 -5.17 -9.66
CA ALA A 126 -12.16 -5.82 -10.84
C ALA A 126 -11.36 -5.45 -12.09
N GLU A 127 -11.14 -6.44 -12.95
CA GLU A 127 -10.64 -6.20 -14.30
C GLU A 127 -11.76 -5.60 -15.18
N ARG A 128 -11.39 -4.87 -16.22
CA ARG A 128 -12.37 -4.21 -17.10
C ARG A 128 -13.29 -5.22 -17.79
N ASP A 129 -12.72 -6.33 -18.24
CA ASP A 129 -13.47 -7.38 -18.93
C ASP A 129 -14.42 -8.10 -17.97
N ALA A 130 -14.04 -8.23 -16.69
CA ALA A 130 -14.91 -8.79 -15.65
C ALA A 130 -16.14 -7.91 -15.39
N LEU A 131 -16.00 -6.57 -15.44
CA LEU A 131 -17.14 -5.65 -15.30
C LEU A 131 -18.14 -5.80 -16.44
N ALA A 132 -17.65 -5.91 -17.68
CA ALA A 132 -18.50 -6.12 -18.85
C ALA A 132 -19.19 -7.49 -18.83
N ALA A 133 -18.45 -8.55 -18.45
CA ALA A 133 -19.01 -9.88 -18.29
C ALA A 133 -20.10 -9.92 -17.20
N ALA A 134 -19.86 -9.26 -16.07
CA ALA A 134 -20.80 -9.20 -14.96
C ALA A 134 -22.13 -8.57 -15.38
N GLU A 135 -22.09 -7.46 -16.11
CA GLU A 135 -23.29 -6.79 -16.63
C GLU A 135 -24.09 -7.71 -17.56
N SER A 136 -23.43 -8.45 -18.46
CA SER A 136 -24.09 -9.37 -19.39
C SER A 136 -24.76 -10.59 -18.72
N LEU A 137 -24.23 -11.00 -17.55
CA LEU A 137 -24.69 -12.18 -16.81
C LEU A 137 -25.62 -11.83 -15.65
N GLY A 138 -26.05 -10.57 -15.54
CA GLY A 138 -26.95 -10.12 -14.45
C GLY A 138 -26.29 -10.10 -13.07
N ILE A 139 -24.96 -9.94 -13.03
CA ILE A 139 -24.14 -9.88 -11.82
C ILE A 139 -23.72 -8.42 -11.57
N GLU A 140 -23.99 -7.94 -10.36
CA GLU A 140 -23.48 -6.65 -9.89
C GLU A 140 -22.11 -6.84 -9.23
N LEU A 141 -21.06 -6.35 -9.87
CA LEU A 141 -19.71 -6.37 -9.33
C LEU A 141 -19.41 -5.08 -8.55
N VAL A 142 -19.17 -5.23 -7.24
CA VAL A 142 -18.82 -4.16 -6.31
C VAL A 142 -17.37 -4.33 -5.88
N ASP A 143 -16.46 -3.60 -6.55
CA ASP A 143 -15.03 -3.59 -6.26
C ASP A 143 -14.66 -2.53 -5.20
N GLY A 144 -13.40 -2.53 -4.73
CA GLY A 144 -12.96 -1.71 -3.59
C GLY A 144 -13.45 -0.25 -3.58
N PRO A 145 -13.30 0.52 -4.67
CA PRO A 145 -13.79 1.90 -4.73
C PRO A 145 -15.29 2.08 -4.52
N ARG A 146 -16.10 1.11 -4.97
CA ARG A 146 -17.56 1.11 -4.79
C ARG A 146 -17.96 0.47 -3.46
N LEU A 147 -17.15 -0.44 -2.95
CA LEU A 147 -17.39 -1.17 -1.71
C LEU A 147 -17.26 -0.28 -0.47
N TRP A 148 -16.22 0.56 -0.41
CA TRP A 148 -15.99 1.43 0.75
C TRP A 148 -17.19 2.31 1.10
N PRO A 149 -17.75 3.13 0.18
CA PRO A 149 -18.91 3.96 0.51
C PRO A 149 -20.16 3.14 0.85
N LEU A 150 -20.29 1.93 0.30
CA LEU A 150 -21.40 1.02 0.59
C LEU A 150 -21.35 0.49 2.03
N LEU A 151 -20.17 0.06 2.50
CA LEU A 151 -20.04 -0.59 3.81
C LEU A 151 -19.71 0.38 4.95
N ARG A 152 -19.16 1.57 4.65
CA ARG A 152 -18.79 2.56 5.65
C ARG A 152 -19.87 2.84 6.71
N PRO A 153 -21.15 3.02 6.39
CA PRO A 153 -22.18 3.33 7.38
C PRO A 153 -22.38 2.23 8.45
N PHE A 154 -21.93 1.00 8.19
CA PHE A 154 -22.16 -0.16 9.07
C PHE A 154 -20.99 -0.49 9.97
N LEU A 155 -19.83 0.13 9.76
CA LEU A 155 -18.58 -0.24 10.44
C LEU A 155 -18.47 0.24 11.90
N GLY A 156 -19.47 0.95 12.42
CA GLY A 156 -19.49 1.44 13.80
C GLY A 156 -18.31 2.36 14.15
N THR A 157 -18.11 2.60 15.44
CA THR A 157 -17.15 3.61 15.94
C THR A 157 -15.68 3.16 15.84
N THR A 158 -15.40 1.86 15.87
CA THR A 158 -14.01 1.34 15.84
C THR A 158 -13.34 1.55 14.49
N ALA A 159 -14.06 1.35 13.38
CA ALA A 159 -13.50 1.65 12.07
C ALA A 159 -13.37 3.16 11.83
N GLU A 160 -14.27 3.97 12.38
CA GLU A 160 -14.14 5.43 12.32
C GLU A 160 -12.88 5.92 13.04
N GLN A 161 -12.49 5.29 14.15
CA GLN A 161 -11.23 5.59 14.85
C GLN A 161 -10.01 5.18 14.02
N ILE A 162 -10.01 4.00 13.41
CA ILE A 162 -8.91 3.51 12.56
C ILE A 162 -8.76 4.39 11.31
N VAL A 163 -9.87 4.72 10.65
CA VAL A 163 -9.89 5.61 9.49
C VAL A 163 -9.51 7.04 9.90
N GLY A 164 -9.99 7.53 11.03
CA GLY A 164 -9.68 8.85 11.56
C GLY A 164 -8.19 9.03 11.90
N ALA A 165 -7.58 8.01 12.51
CA ALA A 165 -6.14 7.98 12.80
C ALA A 165 -5.31 7.96 11.51
N ALA A 166 -5.68 7.11 10.54
CA ALA A 166 -5.03 7.07 9.23
C ALA A 166 -5.18 8.39 8.44
N GLN A 167 -6.32 9.07 8.57
CA GLN A 167 -6.55 10.38 7.98
C GLN A 167 -5.72 11.49 8.63
N ALA A 168 -5.54 11.47 9.96
CA ALA A 168 -4.72 12.45 10.67
C ALA A 168 -3.25 12.37 10.20
N GLU A 169 -2.75 11.14 10.02
CA GLU A 169 -1.40 10.89 9.54
C GLU A 169 -1.20 11.33 8.07
N ALA A 170 -2.16 11.00 7.20
CA ALA A 170 -2.13 11.43 5.79
C ALA A 170 -2.20 12.97 5.63
N LYS A 171 -2.92 13.66 6.54
CA LYS A 171 -2.99 15.13 6.57
C LYS A 171 -1.65 15.76 6.97
N ARG A 172 -0.95 15.21 7.97
CA ARG A 172 0.36 15.71 8.42
C ARG A 172 1.40 15.70 7.29
N HIS A 173 1.50 14.58 6.57
CA HIS A 173 2.42 14.47 5.42
C HIS A 173 2.02 15.35 4.23
N SER A 174 0.73 15.61 4.03
CA SER A 174 0.26 16.51 2.97
C SER A 174 0.54 17.99 3.27
N LEU A 175 0.50 18.38 4.55
CA LEU A 175 0.82 19.73 5.02
C LEU A 175 2.31 20.07 4.83
N ILE A 176 3.20 19.13 5.14
CA ILE A 176 4.66 19.29 4.93
C ILE A 176 4.96 19.46 3.43
N ALA A 177 4.34 18.66 2.55
CA ALA A 177 4.52 18.78 1.11
C ALA A 177 3.98 20.12 0.57
N ALA A 178 2.83 20.59 1.09
CA ALA A 178 2.28 21.90 0.71
C ALA A 178 3.20 23.05 1.15
N LEU A 179 3.71 23.03 2.38
CA LEU A 179 4.67 24.01 2.88
C LEU A 179 5.99 23.97 2.10
N GLY A 180 6.48 22.78 1.75
CA GLY A 180 7.66 22.61 0.90
C GLY A 180 7.47 23.20 -0.50
N SER A 181 6.30 23.01 -1.12
CA SER A 181 5.97 23.61 -2.42
C SER A 181 5.86 25.14 -2.35
N LEU A 182 5.35 25.67 -1.23
CA LEU A 182 5.22 27.11 -1.00
C LEU A 182 6.59 27.77 -0.79
N ALA A 183 7.47 27.13 -0.02
CA ALA A 183 8.86 27.56 0.18
C ALA A 183 9.67 27.51 -1.13
N LEU A 184 9.50 26.45 -1.92
CA LEU A 184 10.15 26.32 -3.24
C LEU A 184 9.64 27.41 -4.21
N GLY A 185 8.34 27.68 -4.24
CA GLY A 185 7.76 28.75 -5.05
C GLY A 185 8.30 30.13 -4.66
N LEU A 186 8.43 30.41 -3.35
CA LEU A 186 9.04 31.63 -2.82
C LEU A 186 10.52 31.76 -3.20
N ALA A 187 11.28 30.66 -3.10
CA ALA A 187 12.70 30.63 -3.46
C ALA A 187 12.91 30.90 -4.96
N VAL A 188 12.10 30.28 -5.83
CA VAL A 188 12.14 30.51 -7.28
C VAL A 188 11.78 31.95 -7.62
N ALA A 189 10.77 32.53 -6.97
CA ALA A 189 10.39 33.93 -7.16
C ALA A 189 11.48 34.92 -6.73
N ALA A 190 12.26 34.58 -5.70
CA ALA A 190 13.39 35.38 -5.24
C ALA A 190 14.65 35.24 -6.11
N LEU A 191 14.89 34.05 -6.69
CA LEU A 191 16.11 33.72 -7.41
C LEU A 191 16.05 34.06 -8.91
N LEU A 192 14.88 33.99 -9.56
CA LEU A 192 14.71 34.34 -10.97
C LEU A 192 15.19 35.77 -11.35
N PRO A 193 14.89 36.81 -10.54
CA PRO A 193 15.34 38.18 -10.82
C PRO A 193 16.86 38.34 -10.77
N GLN A 194 17.54 37.59 -9.90
CA GLN A 194 19.00 37.64 -9.74
C GLN A 194 19.72 37.03 -10.94
N LEU A 195 19.17 35.94 -11.49
CA LEU A 195 19.68 35.28 -12.69
C LEU A 195 19.36 36.07 -13.97
N SER A 196 18.28 36.86 -13.97
CA SER A 196 17.90 37.72 -15.09
C SER A 196 18.60 39.09 -15.05
N GLY A 197 19.15 39.48 -13.88
CA GLY A 197 19.81 40.76 -13.64
C GLY A 197 21.29 40.82 -14.03
N THR A 198 21.87 39.73 -14.54
CA THR A 198 23.31 39.69 -14.93
C THR A 198 23.58 40.07 -16.39
N GLY A 199 22.66 40.81 -17.03
CA GLY A 199 22.77 41.25 -18.43
C GLY A 199 23.17 42.72 -18.60
N GLY A 200 24.28 43.19 -18.01
CA GLY A 200 24.73 44.58 -18.13
C GLY A 200 26.20 44.83 -17.82
N ASN A 201 27.06 44.59 -18.82
CA ASN A 201 28.48 44.93 -19.01
C ASN A 201 29.27 45.68 -17.91
N ALA A 202 30.43 45.10 -17.58
CA ALA A 202 31.69 45.85 -17.55
C ALA A 202 32.80 44.98 -18.16
N ALA A 203 33.24 45.36 -19.37
CA ALA A 203 34.44 44.83 -20.00
C ALA A 203 35.69 45.49 -19.39
N ALA A 204 36.69 44.69 -19.01
CA ALA A 204 38.07 45.11 -18.80
C ALA A 204 39.00 43.89 -19.02
N PRO A 205 40.26 44.12 -19.46
CA PRO A 205 40.90 43.29 -20.49
C PRO A 205 41.58 42.02 -19.99
N ALA A 206 41.75 41.08 -20.93
CA ALA A 206 42.44 39.81 -20.76
C ALA A 206 43.96 39.96 -20.54
N PRO A 207 44.56 39.18 -19.63
CA PRO A 207 45.97 38.79 -19.68
C PRO A 207 46.17 37.38 -20.32
N PRO A 208 47.38 37.07 -20.82
CA PRO A 208 47.67 35.94 -21.73
C PRO A 208 47.65 34.56 -21.04
N PRO A 209 47.58 33.46 -21.81
CA PRO A 209 47.45 32.12 -21.25
C PRO A 209 48.80 31.65 -20.72
N THR A 210 48.82 31.23 -19.45
CA THR A 210 49.97 30.53 -18.88
C THR A 210 49.59 29.09 -18.56
N ALA A 211 50.37 28.20 -19.16
CA ALA A 211 50.51 26.75 -19.04
C ALA A 211 49.76 26.02 -17.92
N ALA A 212 49.21 24.87 -18.33
CA ALA A 212 48.78 23.78 -17.48
C ALA A 212 49.86 23.36 -16.47
N THR A 213 49.44 23.06 -15.24
CA THR A 213 50.15 22.09 -14.40
C THR A 213 49.10 21.30 -13.63
N ALA A 214 49.05 20.00 -13.92
CA ALA A 214 48.38 19.01 -13.09
C ALA A 214 49.25 18.73 -11.86
N ALA A 215 48.66 18.68 -10.66
CA ALA A 215 48.93 17.67 -9.63
C ALA A 215 48.22 17.97 -8.28
N ALA A 216 47.73 16.87 -7.69
CA ALA A 216 47.67 16.56 -6.27
C ALA A 216 46.49 17.07 -5.39
N THR A 217 45.63 16.10 -5.08
CA THR A 217 44.68 15.88 -3.96
C THR A 217 45.35 15.97 -2.56
N PRO A 218 44.63 15.81 -1.41
CA PRO A 218 43.62 16.65 -0.72
C PRO A 218 44.16 17.21 0.63
N PRO A 219 43.32 17.81 1.52
CA PRO A 219 42.76 16.97 2.59
C PRO A 219 41.31 17.27 3.02
N ALA A 220 40.80 16.26 3.73
CA ALA A 220 39.58 16.16 4.51
C ALA A 220 39.09 17.44 5.22
N GLY A 221 37.81 17.73 5.00
CA GLY A 221 36.97 18.52 5.91
C GLY A 221 35.78 17.65 6.31
N ALA A 222 35.91 17.01 7.47
CA ALA A 222 34.84 16.26 8.11
C ALA A 222 33.75 17.21 8.61
N THR A 223 32.50 16.87 8.34
CA THR A 223 31.39 17.18 9.26
C THR A 223 30.77 15.86 9.69
N ALA A 224 31.39 15.29 10.72
CA ALA A 224 30.74 14.38 11.63
C ALA A 224 29.98 15.23 12.66
N GLN A 225 28.67 15.02 12.79
CA GLN A 225 27.91 14.89 14.05
C GLN A 225 26.40 14.95 13.73
N ALA A 226 25.54 14.05 14.22
CA ALA A 226 25.68 13.20 15.39
C ALA A 226 25.05 11.81 15.17
N ALA A 227 25.83 10.77 15.42
CA ALA A 227 25.35 9.52 15.98
C ALA A 227 25.53 9.61 17.49
N GLY A 228 24.53 9.18 18.26
CA GLY A 228 24.69 8.95 19.70
C GLY A 228 23.43 9.21 20.53
N ALA A 229 22.53 8.23 20.55
CA ALA A 229 21.65 7.85 21.67
C ALA A 229 20.88 6.60 21.19
N GLU A 230 21.56 5.45 21.12
CA GLU A 230 21.53 4.43 22.18
C GLU A 230 20.11 4.04 22.65
N ALA A 231 19.81 2.78 22.32
CA ALA A 231 19.10 1.79 23.11
C ALA A 231 17.58 1.95 23.33
N ASP A 232 16.90 0.91 22.84
CA ASP A 232 15.64 0.40 23.37
C ASP A 232 14.38 1.23 23.10
N GLN A 233 14.15 1.54 21.82
CA GLN A 233 12.77 1.72 21.38
C GLN A 233 12.12 0.33 21.36
N ALA A 234 11.30 0.06 22.37
CA ALA A 234 10.53 -1.17 22.53
C ALA A 234 10.03 -1.64 21.16
N ILE A 235 10.36 -2.87 20.79
CA ILE A 235 10.01 -3.42 19.49
C ILE A 235 8.48 -3.55 19.44
N VAL A 236 7.84 -2.57 18.80
CA VAL A 236 6.37 -2.45 18.73
C VAL A 236 5.81 -3.50 17.79
N ASP A 237 4.65 -4.05 18.13
CA ASP A 237 3.98 -5.10 17.34
C ASP A 237 3.56 -4.64 15.94
N ASP A 238 3.20 -3.36 15.78
CA ASP A 238 2.80 -2.76 14.51
C ASP A 238 3.56 -1.44 14.26
N PRO A 239 4.79 -1.50 13.73
CA PRO A 239 5.60 -0.32 13.47
C PRO A 239 5.11 0.44 12.22
N ASP A 240 5.34 1.76 12.19
CA ASP A 240 5.11 2.55 10.98
C ASP A 240 5.99 2.08 9.80
N GLU A 241 5.63 2.48 8.57
CA GLU A 241 6.31 2.00 7.36
C GLU A 241 7.82 2.34 7.34
N ALA A 242 8.20 3.51 7.86
CA ALA A 242 9.61 3.91 7.94
C ALA A 242 10.40 3.05 8.93
N THR A 243 9.79 2.67 10.05
CA THR A 243 10.39 1.78 11.05
C THR A 243 10.45 0.35 10.57
N LEU A 244 9.41 -0.13 9.87
CA LEU A 244 9.43 -1.45 9.24
C LEU A 244 10.56 -1.57 8.19
N GLN A 245 10.76 -0.55 7.36
CA GLN A 245 11.87 -0.52 6.39
C GLN A 245 13.24 -0.53 7.08
N ARG A 246 13.39 0.17 8.21
CA ARG A 246 14.60 0.10 9.03
C ARG A 246 14.83 -1.30 9.59
N HIS A 247 13.80 -1.95 10.12
CA HIS A 247 13.88 -3.33 10.61
C HIS A 247 14.27 -4.30 9.49
N GLN A 248 13.65 -4.18 8.32
CA GLN A 248 13.98 -4.99 7.13
C GLN A 248 15.44 -4.83 6.69
N ALA A 249 15.94 -3.58 6.66
CA ALA A 249 17.33 -3.28 6.32
C ALA A 249 18.31 -3.83 7.36
N ASP A 250 17.94 -3.80 8.65
CA ASP A 250 18.74 -4.35 9.73
C ASP A 250 18.83 -5.89 9.64
N ILE A 251 17.71 -6.58 9.43
CA ILE A 251 17.68 -8.04 9.24
C ILE A 251 18.56 -8.47 8.07
N VAL A 252 18.47 -7.81 6.91
CA VAL A 252 19.32 -8.13 5.76
C VAL A 252 20.81 -7.96 6.10
N ARG A 253 21.15 -6.88 6.82
CA ARG A 253 22.52 -6.59 7.24
C ARG A 253 23.06 -7.64 8.21
N GLN A 254 22.24 -8.08 9.16
CA GLN A 254 22.62 -9.09 10.15
C GLN A 254 22.74 -10.48 9.51
N LEU A 255 21.77 -10.89 8.70
CA LEU A 255 21.80 -12.17 7.98
C LEU A 255 22.98 -12.28 7.02
N SER A 256 23.35 -11.20 6.33
CA SER A 256 24.50 -11.21 5.42
C SER A 256 25.84 -11.39 6.13
N ARG A 257 25.89 -11.30 7.46
CA ARG A 257 27.08 -11.57 8.29
C ARG A 257 27.08 -12.98 8.88
N GLN A 258 25.98 -13.72 8.76
CA GLN A 258 25.85 -15.07 9.32
C GLN A 258 26.61 -16.10 8.46
N PRO A 259 27.27 -17.08 9.08
CA PRO A 259 27.99 -18.12 8.34
C PRO A 259 27.02 -18.96 7.50
N GLY A 260 27.39 -19.20 6.25
CA GLY A 260 26.60 -20.01 5.33
C GLY A 260 25.52 -19.26 4.56
N ILE A 261 25.30 -17.96 4.84
CA ILE A 261 24.45 -17.07 4.04
C ILE A 261 25.35 -16.23 3.12
N THR A 262 25.07 -16.26 1.83
CA THR A 262 25.81 -15.48 0.82
C THR A 262 25.13 -14.15 0.55
N ARG A 263 23.80 -14.13 0.54
CA ARG A 263 23.00 -12.91 0.33
C ARG A 263 21.64 -13.07 0.99
N ALA A 264 21.14 -11.98 1.56
CA ALA A 264 19.75 -11.86 1.96
C ALA A 264 19.18 -10.58 1.33
N TYR A 265 17.94 -10.63 0.84
CA TYR A 265 17.24 -9.45 0.35
C TYR A 265 15.73 -9.63 0.40
N TRP A 266 15.01 -8.52 0.48
CA TRP A 266 13.55 -8.53 0.44
C TRP A 266 13.07 -8.49 -1.01
N LEU A 267 12.30 -9.50 -1.42
CA LEU A 267 11.60 -9.50 -2.72
C LEU A 267 10.31 -8.67 -2.65
N THR A 268 9.61 -8.77 -1.52
CA THR A 268 8.42 -7.96 -1.19
C THR A 268 8.45 -7.58 0.29
N ARG A 269 7.47 -6.81 0.77
CA ARG A 269 7.35 -6.46 2.19
C ARG A 269 7.20 -7.66 3.14
N ALA A 270 6.75 -8.81 2.62
CA ALA A 270 6.53 -10.02 3.42
C ALA A 270 7.28 -11.25 2.86
N THR A 271 8.28 -11.04 1.99
CA THR A 271 9.03 -12.13 1.36
C THR A 271 10.52 -11.84 1.40
N LEU A 272 11.24 -12.61 2.23
CA LEU A 272 12.69 -12.59 2.34
C LEU A 272 13.27 -13.70 1.47
N VAL A 273 14.25 -13.37 0.62
CA VAL A 273 15.00 -14.35 -0.17
C VAL A 273 16.40 -14.47 0.41
N VAL A 274 16.87 -15.70 0.56
CA VAL A 274 18.19 -16.02 1.10
C VAL A 274 18.95 -16.93 0.15
N ASP A 275 20.06 -16.42 -0.38
CA ASP A 275 21.09 -17.18 -1.08
C ASP A 275 22.09 -17.71 -0.07
N ARG A 276 22.45 -18.99 -0.19
CA ARG A 276 23.20 -19.70 0.85
C ARG A 276 24.11 -20.77 0.27
N VAL A 277 25.15 -21.06 1.03
CA VAL A 277 26.03 -22.21 0.83
C VAL A 277 25.87 -23.23 1.97
N GLY A 278 25.40 -22.79 3.14
CA GLY A 278 25.14 -23.66 4.29
C GLY A 278 23.86 -24.48 4.15
N ALA A 279 23.85 -25.69 4.75
CA ALA A 279 22.68 -26.55 4.80
C ALA A 279 21.52 -25.92 5.61
N ASP A 280 20.29 -26.34 5.33
CA ASP A 280 19.06 -25.86 6.00
C ASP A 280 19.18 -25.94 7.53
N THR A 281 19.73 -27.04 8.04
CA THR A 281 19.86 -27.29 9.48
C THR A 281 20.74 -26.28 10.21
N ILE A 282 21.67 -25.63 9.49
CA ILE A 282 22.60 -24.65 10.04
C ILE A 282 22.07 -23.23 9.83
N VAL A 283 21.59 -22.93 8.63
CA VAL A 283 21.20 -21.57 8.23
C VAL A 283 19.81 -21.21 8.77
N TRP A 284 18.89 -22.17 8.87
CA TRP A 284 17.51 -21.91 9.26
C TRP A 284 17.34 -21.38 10.69
N PRO A 285 18.00 -21.94 11.73
CA PRO A 285 17.90 -21.40 13.09
C PRO A 285 18.41 -19.96 13.19
N LEU A 286 19.46 -19.62 12.44
CA LEU A 286 20.02 -18.26 12.40
C LEU A 286 19.03 -17.28 11.79
N ILE A 287 18.38 -17.66 10.67
CA ILE A 287 17.34 -16.84 10.05
C ILE A 287 16.19 -16.58 11.02
N CYS A 288 15.71 -17.62 11.71
CA CYS A 288 14.60 -17.46 12.63
C CYS A 288 14.96 -16.64 13.87
N ALA A 289 16.17 -16.77 14.40
CA ALA A 289 16.62 -15.92 15.51
C ALA A 289 16.65 -14.43 15.14
N GLU A 290 16.93 -14.08 13.88
CA GLU A 290 16.82 -12.69 13.40
C GLU A 290 15.37 -12.24 13.24
N LEU A 291 14.54 -13.05 12.58
CA LEU A 291 13.16 -12.67 12.27
C LEU A 291 12.27 -12.60 13.52
N GLU A 292 12.48 -13.49 14.50
CA GLU A 292 11.69 -13.53 15.73
C GLU A 292 11.95 -12.33 16.65
N ARG A 293 13.07 -11.61 16.47
CA ARG A 293 13.33 -10.36 17.19
C ARG A 293 12.36 -9.24 16.81
N TYR A 294 11.75 -9.30 15.63
CA TYR A 294 10.82 -8.27 15.15
C TYR A 294 9.41 -8.86 15.04
N PRO A 295 8.49 -8.56 15.98
CA PRO A 295 7.14 -9.14 16.01
C PRO A 295 6.37 -9.00 14.71
N ALA A 296 6.47 -7.84 14.04
CA ALA A 296 5.84 -7.59 12.74
C ALA A 296 6.37 -8.44 11.57
N LEU A 297 7.58 -9.01 11.71
CA LEU A 297 8.26 -9.76 10.65
C LEU A 297 8.38 -11.27 10.95
N ARG A 298 7.88 -11.76 12.08
CA ARG A 298 8.00 -13.19 12.48
C ARG A 298 7.21 -14.17 11.60
N THR A 299 6.19 -13.69 10.89
CA THR A 299 5.31 -14.49 10.01
C THR A 299 5.64 -14.34 8.52
N VAL A 300 6.73 -13.64 8.18
CA VAL A 300 7.13 -13.45 6.78
C VAL A 300 7.52 -14.76 6.13
N ARG A 301 7.30 -14.84 4.83
CA ARG A 301 7.69 -15.98 4.01
C ARG A 301 9.18 -15.88 3.67
N VAL A 302 9.93 -16.96 3.89
CA VAL A 302 11.34 -17.07 3.56
C VAL A 302 11.53 -18.04 2.40
N GLN A 303 12.14 -17.55 1.32
CA GLN A 303 12.61 -18.35 0.19
C GLN A 303 14.07 -18.70 0.39
N LEU A 304 14.39 -19.98 0.48
CA LEU A 304 15.75 -20.49 0.48
C LEU A 304 16.11 -20.96 -0.92
N ASN A 305 17.07 -20.29 -1.54
CA ASN A 305 17.57 -20.68 -2.84
C ASN A 305 18.47 -21.93 -2.74
N PRO A 306 18.56 -22.71 -3.84
CA PRO A 306 19.43 -23.87 -3.89
C PRO A 306 20.87 -23.46 -3.71
N ARG A 307 21.65 -24.36 -3.09
CA ARG A 307 23.07 -24.14 -2.89
C ARG A 307 23.79 -24.22 -4.23
N PRO A 308 24.80 -23.36 -4.49
CA PRO A 308 25.58 -23.44 -5.71
C PRO A 308 26.21 -24.83 -5.89
N GLY A 309 25.98 -25.45 -7.05
CA GLY A 309 26.52 -26.78 -7.37
C GLY A 309 25.73 -27.97 -6.80
N TYR A 310 24.56 -27.75 -6.19
CA TYR A 310 23.65 -28.79 -5.72
C TYR A 310 22.31 -28.73 -6.46
N GLU A 311 21.81 -29.88 -6.93
CA GLU A 311 20.46 -29.99 -7.51
C GLU A 311 19.40 -30.08 -6.40
N GLU A 312 19.09 -28.93 -5.82
CA GLU A 312 18.03 -28.80 -4.80
C GLU A 312 16.89 -27.93 -5.33
N PRO A 313 15.63 -28.21 -4.94
CA PRO A 313 14.54 -27.30 -5.25
C PRO A 313 14.61 -26.05 -4.34
N VAL A 314 14.07 -24.93 -4.84
CA VAL A 314 13.79 -23.76 -4.00
C VAL A 314 12.84 -24.16 -2.87
N ARG A 315 13.18 -23.81 -1.64
CA ARG A 315 12.37 -24.15 -0.46
C ARG A 315 11.72 -22.93 0.15
N TRP A 316 10.45 -23.05 0.46
CA TRP A 316 9.66 -21.99 1.10
C TRP A 316 9.36 -22.39 2.54
N ARG A 317 9.64 -21.48 3.48
CA ARG A 317 9.46 -21.73 4.91
C ARG A 317 9.01 -20.46 5.65
N GLN A 318 8.50 -20.63 6.86
CA GLN A 318 8.14 -19.56 7.79
C GLN A 318 8.62 -19.94 9.19
N CYS A 319 9.14 -18.98 9.95
CA CYS A 319 9.61 -19.22 11.32
C CYS A 319 8.45 -19.39 12.29
N ARG A 320 7.35 -18.65 12.07
CA ARG A 320 6.10 -18.81 12.80
C ARG A 320 4.93 -18.83 11.81
N THR A 321 4.02 -19.77 12.00
CA THR A 321 2.71 -19.79 11.32
C THR A 321 1.73 -18.92 12.10
N LEU A 322 0.79 -18.28 11.40
CA LEU A 322 -0.31 -17.51 12.00
C LEU A 322 -1.23 -18.40 12.85
#